data_AF-A0A1C3JEP5-F1
#
_entry.id   AF-A0A1C3JEP5-F1
#
_cell.length_a   1.000
_cell.length_b   1.000
_cell.length_c   1.000
_cell.angle_alpha   90.00
_cell.angle_beta   90.00
_cell.angle_gamma   90.00
#
_symmetry.space_group_name_H-M   'P 1'
#
loop_
_entity.id
_entity.type
_entity.pdbx_description
1 polymer ?
#
loop_
_entity_poly.entity_id
_entity_poly.type
_entity_poly.pdbx_seq_one_letter_code
_entity_poly.pdbx_strand_id
1 'polypeptide(L)'
;MRKLLTMVLLLVSPYVFAADEIYTGFFSSKALDGYDTVAYFTSGKPVEGSKKFSTEYKGADWYFSSEKNLTLFVNNPEKYAPQYGGYCAWAVSAKSDFAPGDPHQWTIVDNKLYLNYDQEIKQRWEQDQAQHIQQADKVWPQLIK
;
A
#
# COMPACT_ATOMS: atom_id res chain seq x y z
N MET A 1 23.01 53.97 24.83
CA MET A 1 22.89 52.55 25.25
C MET A 1 21.40 52.28 25.39
N ARG A 2 20.69 51.53 24.54
CA ARG A 2 20.79 50.10 24.19
C ARG A 2 20.03 49.93 22.87
N LYS A 3 20.64 49.34 21.83
CA LYS A 3 19.89 48.84 20.67
C LYS A 3 19.25 47.53 21.11
N LEU A 4 17.92 47.47 21.22
CA LEU A 4 17.21 46.21 21.42
C LEU A 4 17.25 45.44 20.09
N LEU A 5 18.01 44.35 20.06
CA LEU A 5 18.06 43.42 18.95
C LEU A 5 16.84 42.49 19.08
N THR A 6 15.79 42.73 18.32
CA THR A 6 14.61 41.84 18.30
C THR A 6 14.98 40.56 17.56
N MET A 7 15.17 39.47 18.32
CA MET A 7 15.43 38.13 17.78
C MET A 7 14.14 37.57 17.18
N VAL A 8 14.09 37.45 15.86
CA VAL A 8 13.00 36.78 15.13
C VAL A 8 13.19 35.28 15.29
N LEU A 9 12.31 34.62 16.06
CA LEU A 9 12.28 33.17 16.20
C LEU A 9 11.51 32.58 15.00
N LEU A 10 12.24 32.14 13.96
CA LEU A 10 11.65 31.38 12.86
C LEU A 10 11.33 29.96 13.34
N LEU A 11 10.05 29.70 13.63
CA LEU A 11 9.52 28.35 13.83
C LEU A 11 9.51 27.63 12.48
N VAL A 12 10.61 26.95 12.15
CA VAL A 12 10.63 26.03 11.00
C VAL A 12 10.05 24.71 11.49
N SER A 13 8.76 24.50 11.23
CA SER A 13 8.13 23.18 11.42
C SER A 13 8.78 22.18 10.47
N PRO A 14 9.33 21.04 10.95
CA PRO A 14 9.71 19.96 10.06
C PRO A 14 8.45 19.40 9.40
N TYR A 15 8.35 19.55 8.08
CA TYR A 15 7.38 18.80 7.30
C TYR A 15 7.80 17.33 7.30
N VAL A 16 7.13 16.51 8.11
CA VAL A 16 7.25 15.05 8.01
C VAL A 16 6.41 14.61 6.81
N PHE A 17 7.08 14.25 5.71
CA PHE A 17 6.44 13.65 4.54
C PHE A 17 6.15 12.17 4.83
N ALA A 18 5.04 11.87 5.50
CA ALA A 18 4.53 10.52 5.52
C ALA A 18 3.93 10.16 4.14
N ALA A 19 3.99 8.89 3.74
CA ALA A 19 3.46 8.46 2.46
C ALA A 19 1.94 8.27 2.52
N ASP A 20 1.30 8.24 1.35
CA ASP A 20 -0.12 7.91 1.26
C ASP A 20 -0.34 6.44 1.60
N GLU A 21 -1.53 6.11 2.12
CA GLU A 21 -1.81 4.74 2.54
C GLU A 21 -1.79 3.77 1.36
N ILE A 22 -2.20 4.21 0.16
CA ILE A 22 -2.21 3.40 -1.05
C ILE A 22 -1.05 3.82 -1.95
N TYR A 23 -0.16 2.87 -2.27
CA TYR A 23 0.87 3.05 -3.26
C TYR A 23 0.25 3.25 -4.64
N THR A 24 0.62 4.36 -5.29
CA THR A 24 0.41 4.58 -6.70
C THR A 24 1.76 4.91 -7.36
N GLY A 25 1.92 4.52 -8.63
CA GLY A 25 3.13 4.85 -9.38
C GLY A 25 3.33 6.37 -9.54
N PHE A 26 4.57 6.83 -9.69
CA PHE A 26 4.93 8.26 -9.70
C PHE A 26 4.14 9.13 -10.71
N PHE A 27 3.70 8.55 -11.83
CA PHE A 27 2.89 9.23 -12.86
C PHE A 27 1.48 8.63 -12.99
N SER A 28 0.99 7.95 -11.95
CA SER A 28 -0.26 7.20 -11.96
C SER A 28 -1.02 7.41 -10.66
N SER A 29 -2.35 7.47 -10.76
CA SER A 29 -3.27 7.41 -9.60
C SER A 29 -3.78 5.99 -9.33
N LYS A 30 -3.39 5.00 -10.15
CA LYS A 30 -3.92 3.63 -10.06
C LYS A 30 -3.35 2.90 -8.85
N ALA A 31 -4.23 2.39 -8.00
CA ALA A 31 -3.88 1.39 -7.01
C ALA A 31 -3.47 0.09 -7.71
N LEU A 32 -2.47 -0.60 -7.16
CA LEU A 32 -2.05 -1.93 -7.60
C LEU A 32 -1.75 -2.01 -9.11
N ASP A 33 -1.19 -0.94 -9.68
CA ASP A 33 -0.94 -0.78 -11.13
C ASP A 33 -2.18 -0.99 -12.03
N GLY A 34 -3.39 -0.93 -11.45
CA GLY A 34 -4.66 -1.17 -12.12
C GLY A 34 -5.13 -2.63 -12.14
N TYR A 35 -4.51 -3.51 -11.35
CA TYR A 35 -4.99 -4.89 -11.17
C TYR A 35 -6.19 -4.95 -10.20
N ASP A 36 -7.08 -5.89 -10.49
CA ASP A 36 -8.27 -6.18 -9.70
C ASP A 36 -7.90 -6.90 -8.40
N THR A 37 -7.86 -6.14 -7.30
CA THR A 37 -7.51 -6.65 -5.98
C THR A 37 -8.47 -7.74 -5.46
N VAL A 38 -9.72 -7.78 -5.95
CA VAL A 38 -10.70 -8.82 -5.60
C VAL A 38 -10.43 -10.14 -6.33
N ALA A 39 -9.79 -10.09 -7.49
CA ALA A 39 -9.48 -11.28 -8.29
C ALA A 39 -8.49 -12.23 -7.57
N TYR A 40 -7.61 -11.71 -6.71
CA TYR A 40 -6.72 -12.51 -5.87
C TYR A 40 -7.49 -13.47 -4.95
N PHE A 41 -8.63 -13.03 -4.43
CA PHE A 41 -9.45 -13.80 -3.50
C PHE A 41 -10.51 -14.67 -4.20
N THR A 42 -11.00 -14.23 -5.36
CA THR A 42 -12.11 -14.90 -6.06
C THR A 42 -11.64 -15.83 -7.17
N SER A 43 -10.58 -15.45 -7.88
CA SER A 43 -10.02 -16.18 -9.03
C SER A 43 -8.64 -16.76 -8.75
N GLY A 44 -8.01 -16.41 -7.62
CA GLY A 44 -6.71 -16.95 -7.21
C GLY A 44 -5.55 -16.51 -8.12
N LYS A 45 -5.69 -15.40 -8.83
CA LYS A 45 -4.67 -14.87 -9.75
C LYS A 45 -4.82 -13.36 -9.95
N PRO A 46 -3.73 -12.65 -10.29
CA PRO A 46 -3.81 -11.26 -10.73
C PRO A 46 -4.59 -11.19 -12.03
N VAL A 47 -5.54 -10.25 -12.11
CA VAL A 47 -6.30 -9.96 -13.32
C VAL A 47 -6.30 -8.45 -13.51
N GLU A 48 -5.99 -7.98 -14.71
CA GLU A 48 -6.04 -6.54 -15.01
C GLU A 48 -7.49 -6.03 -14.90
N GLY A 49 -7.65 -4.90 -14.21
CA GLY A 49 -8.91 -4.19 -14.14
C GLY A 49 -9.14 -3.31 -15.37
N SER A 50 -10.37 -2.81 -15.48
CA SER A 50 -10.76 -1.86 -16.52
C SER A 50 -11.23 -0.55 -15.89
N LYS A 51 -10.88 0.59 -16.52
CA LYS A 51 -11.44 1.90 -16.14
C LYS A 51 -12.98 1.95 -16.23
N LYS A 52 -13.61 1.02 -16.96
CA LYS A 52 -15.07 0.88 -16.98
C LYS A 52 -15.65 0.49 -15.61
N PHE A 53 -14.92 -0.31 -14.84
CA PHE A 53 -15.31 -0.75 -13.51
C PHE A 53 -14.27 -0.20 -12.53
N SER A 54 -14.45 1.04 -12.09
CA SER A 54 -13.51 1.70 -11.21
C SER A 54 -14.20 2.42 -10.06
N THR A 55 -13.47 2.62 -8.97
CA THR A 55 -13.86 3.46 -7.84
C THR A 55 -12.64 4.16 -7.26
N GLU A 56 -12.85 5.27 -6.57
CA GLU A 56 -11.81 5.93 -5.78
C GLU A 56 -11.90 5.40 -4.34
N TYR A 57 -10.77 5.01 -3.76
CA TYR A 57 -10.68 4.66 -2.35
C TYR A 57 -9.31 5.02 -1.80
N LYS A 58 -9.31 5.76 -0.68
CA LYS A 58 -8.09 6.27 -0.01
C LYS A 58 -7.16 7.05 -0.95
N GLY A 59 -7.75 7.89 -1.81
CA GLY A 59 -7.01 8.77 -2.73
C GLY A 59 -6.43 8.08 -3.97
N ALA A 60 -6.73 6.80 -4.20
CA ALA A 60 -6.27 6.05 -5.36
C ALA A 60 -7.43 5.51 -6.20
N ASP A 61 -7.19 5.36 -7.51
CA ASP A 61 -8.11 4.78 -8.47
C ASP A 61 -7.97 3.25 -8.50
N TRP A 62 -9.02 2.53 -8.13
CA TRP A 62 -9.07 1.07 -8.13
C TRP A 62 -9.84 0.55 -9.33
N TYR A 63 -9.24 -0.36 -10.08
CA TYR A 63 -9.84 -0.92 -11.30
C TYR A 63 -10.19 -2.39 -11.11
N PHE A 64 -11.32 -2.81 -11.68
CA PHE A 64 -11.85 -4.16 -11.53
C PHE A 64 -12.11 -4.80 -12.88
N SER A 65 -11.98 -6.12 -12.94
CA SER A 65 -12.22 -6.92 -14.14
C SER A 65 -13.71 -7.10 -14.44
N SER A 66 -14.58 -6.85 -13.46
CA SER A 66 -16.03 -6.97 -13.58
C SER A 66 -16.77 -6.06 -12.61
N GLU A 67 -18.03 -5.74 -12.92
CA GLU A 67 -18.95 -5.04 -12.03
C GLU A 67 -19.13 -5.79 -10.70
N LYS A 68 -19.19 -7.12 -10.73
CA LYS A 68 -19.28 -7.96 -9.52
C LYS A 68 -18.10 -7.71 -8.58
N ASN A 69 -16.88 -7.66 -9.10
CA ASN A 69 -15.68 -7.41 -8.29
C ASN A 69 -15.65 -5.98 -7.74
N LEU A 70 -16.04 -4.99 -8.56
CA LEU A 70 -16.24 -3.62 -8.08
C LEU A 70 -17.23 -3.57 -6.90
N THR A 71 -18.39 -4.23 -7.02
CA THR A 71 -19.38 -4.27 -5.93
C THR A 71 -18.83 -4.95 -4.67
N LEU A 72 -18.08 -6.04 -4.81
CA LEU A 72 -17.43 -6.70 -3.67
C LEU A 72 -16.45 -5.77 -2.95
N PHE A 73 -15.63 -5.03 -3.70
CA PHE A 73 -14.68 -4.08 -3.14
C PHE A 73 -15.39 -2.92 -2.44
N VAL A 74 -16.33 -2.25 -3.11
CA VAL A 74 -17.07 -1.10 -2.53
C VAL A 74 -17.78 -1.47 -1.21
N ASN A 75 -18.31 -2.69 -1.12
CA ASN A 75 -19.00 -3.16 0.08
C ASN A 75 -18.04 -3.50 1.24
N ASN A 76 -16.78 -3.84 0.97
CA ASN A 76 -15.80 -4.20 2.01
C ASN A 76 -14.36 -3.98 1.52
N PRO A 77 -13.92 -2.72 1.38
CA PRO A 77 -12.63 -2.42 0.75
C PRO A 77 -11.46 -2.90 1.60
N GLU A 78 -11.57 -2.86 2.94
CA GLU A 78 -10.53 -3.33 3.87
C GLU A 78 -10.24 -4.83 3.75
N LYS A 79 -11.23 -5.64 3.37
CA LYS A 79 -11.01 -7.07 3.10
C LYS A 79 -10.16 -7.31 1.85
N TYR A 80 -10.31 -6.46 0.85
CA TYR A 80 -9.80 -6.73 -0.50
C TYR A 80 -8.57 -5.89 -0.86
N ALA A 81 -8.36 -4.73 -0.24
CA ALA A 81 -7.13 -3.95 -0.40
C ALA A 81 -5.93 -4.71 0.19
N PRO A 82 -4.73 -4.59 -0.39
CA PRO A 82 -3.52 -5.16 0.21
C PRO A 82 -3.30 -4.58 1.61
N GLN A 83 -2.86 -5.42 2.55
CA GLN A 83 -2.69 -5.07 3.96
C GLN A 83 -1.77 -3.85 4.17
N TYR A 84 -0.78 -3.67 3.28
CA TYR A 84 0.15 -2.55 3.28
C TYR A 84 0.01 -1.72 2.01
N GLY A 85 -1.21 -1.49 1.55
CA GLY A 85 -1.52 -0.44 0.58
C GLY A 85 -0.97 -0.61 -0.83
N GLY A 86 -0.40 -1.76 -1.18
CA GLY A 86 0.30 -1.96 -2.44
C GLY A 86 1.82 -1.83 -2.35
N TYR A 87 2.36 -1.52 -1.17
CA TYR A 87 3.79 -1.58 -0.90
C TYR A 87 4.25 -3.01 -0.63
N CYS A 88 5.55 -3.25 -0.80
CA CYS A 88 6.21 -4.51 -0.49
C CYS A 88 6.17 -4.80 1.02
N ALA A 89 5.47 -5.85 1.41
CA ALA A 89 5.30 -6.29 2.80
C ALA A 89 6.64 -6.65 3.47
N TRP A 90 7.59 -7.19 2.71
CA TRP A 90 8.93 -7.45 3.21
C TRP A 90 9.71 -6.16 3.49
N ALA A 91 9.58 -5.12 2.66
CA ALA A 91 10.25 -3.84 2.90
C ALA A 91 9.68 -3.15 4.15
N VAL A 92 8.35 -3.13 4.29
CA VAL A 92 7.68 -2.59 5.49
C VAL A 92 8.17 -3.30 6.76
N SER A 93 8.25 -4.64 6.74
CA SER A 93 8.69 -5.41 7.91
C SER A 93 10.20 -5.34 8.17
N ALA A 94 11.03 -5.64 7.16
CA ALA A 94 12.47 -5.85 7.34
C ALA A 94 13.30 -4.57 7.24
N LYS A 95 12.75 -3.51 6.62
CA LYS A 95 13.45 -2.24 6.39
C LYS A 95 12.78 -1.05 7.05
N SER A 96 11.53 -1.19 7.51
CA SER A 96 10.72 -0.06 7.97
C SER A 96 10.68 1.06 6.92
N ASP A 97 10.54 0.66 5.65
CA ASP A 97 10.62 1.54 4.49
C ASP A 97 9.67 1.05 3.40
N PHE A 98 9.47 1.88 2.38
CA PHE A 98 8.62 1.59 1.25
C PHE A 98 9.41 1.05 0.07
N ALA A 99 8.84 0.04 -0.58
CA ALA A 99 9.17 -0.34 -1.96
C ALA A 99 7.86 -0.68 -2.67
N PRO A 100 7.74 -0.48 -3.99
CA PRO A 100 6.54 -0.87 -4.71
C PRO A 100 6.32 -2.38 -4.60
N GLY A 101 5.07 -2.81 -4.44
CA GLY A 101 4.71 -4.22 -4.60
C GLY A 101 4.47 -4.54 -6.07
N ASP A 102 4.92 -5.71 -6.51
CA ASP A 102 4.57 -6.27 -7.82
C ASP A 102 3.24 -7.04 -7.69
N PRO A 103 2.20 -6.71 -8.48
CA PRO A 103 0.93 -7.43 -8.51
C PRO A 103 1.05 -8.93 -8.75
N HIS A 104 2.15 -9.41 -9.35
CA HIS A 104 2.42 -10.83 -9.59
C HIS A 104 3.12 -11.54 -8.42
N GLN A 105 3.70 -10.80 -7.48
CA GLN A 105 4.44 -11.34 -6.35
C GLN A 105 3.64 -11.19 -5.06
N TRP A 106 2.61 -12.01 -4.93
CA TRP A 106 1.62 -11.88 -3.87
C TRP A 106 1.47 -13.15 -3.04
N THR A 107 0.92 -12.98 -1.84
CA THR A 107 0.45 -14.08 -0.99
C THR A 107 -0.86 -13.66 -0.30
N ILE A 108 -1.70 -14.66 0.01
CA ILE A 108 -2.85 -14.48 0.91
C ILE A 108 -2.52 -15.21 2.20
N VAL A 109 -2.45 -14.47 3.32
CA VAL A 109 -2.24 -15.03 4.65
C VAL A 109 -3.36 -14.53 5.54
N ASP A 110 -4.07 -15.44 6.22
CA ASP A 110 -5.21 -15.11 7.09
C ASP A 110 -6.24 -14.18 6.41
N ASN A 111 -6.55 -14.49 5.15
CA ASN A 111 -7.51 -13.74 4.32
C ASN A 111 -7.12 -12.24 4.12
N LYS A 112 -5.82 -11.93 4.15
CA LYS A 112 -5.26 -10.62 3.80
C LYS A 112 -4.27 -10.76 2.65
N LEU A 113 -4.29 -9.80 1.73
CA LEU A 113 -3.40 -9.75 0.56
C LEU A 113 -2.10 -9.02 0.90
N TYR A 114 -0.97 -9.64 0.57
CA TYR A 114 0.36 -9.07 0.71
C TYR A 114 1.09 -9.12 -0.62
N LEU A 115 1.84 -8.07 -0.93
CA LEU A 115 2.66 -7.98 -2.13
C LEU A 115 4.14 -7.91 -1.76
N ASN A 116 4.99 -8.28 -2.69
CA ASN A 116 6.44 -8.20 -2.58
C ASN A 116 7.00 -7.52 -3.83
N TYR A 117 8.19 -6.94 -3.71
CA TYR A 117 8.82 -6.16 -4.77
C TYR A 117 9.16 -7.00 -6.02
N ASP A 118 9.66 -8.21 -5.80
CA ASP A 118 10.00 -9.17 -6.85
C ASP A 118 9.92 -10.61 -6.29
N GLN A 119 10.24 -11.59 -7.14
CA GLN A 119 10.22 -13.00 -6.78
C GLN A 119 11.24 -13.36 -5.68
N GLU A 120 12.42 -12.75 -5.66
CA GLU A 120 13.44 -13.03 -4.65
C GLU A 120 12.99 -12.51 -3.27
N ILE A 121 12.45 -11.29 -3.24
CA ILE A 121 11.92 -10.69 -2.02
C ILE A 121 10.68 -11.44 -1.53
N LYS A 122 9.84 -11.96 -2.44
CA LYS A 122 8.74 -12.86 -2.09
C LYS A 122 9.25 -14.13 -1.41
N GLN A 123 10.31 -14.75 -1.91
CA GLN A 123 10.91 -15.93 -1.26
C GLN A 123 11.40 -15.61 0.15
N ARG A 124 12.01 -14.44 0.38
CA ARG A 124 12.42 -14.01 1.73
C ARG A 124 11.20 -13.79 2.64
N TRP A 125 10.14 -13.17 2.13
CA TRP A 125 8.87 -13.03 2.85
C TRP A 125 8.28 -14.38 3.25
N GLU A 126 8.28 -15.36 2.35
CA GLU A 126 7.71 -16.69 2.56
C GLU A 126 8.49 -17.55 3.57
N GLN A 127 9.74 -17.19 3.89
CA GLN A 127 10.53 -17.92 4.90
C GLN A 127 9.98 -17.76 6.32
N ASP A 128 9.40 -16.60 6.66
CA ASP A 128 8.80 -16.36 7.98
C ASP A 128 7.70 -15.27 7.92
N GLN A 129 6.60 -15.60 7.24
CA GLN A 129 5.49 -14.65 7.05
C GLN A 129 4.91 -14.16 8.38
N ALA A 130 4.83 -15.03 9.40
CA ALA A 130 4.25 -14.68 10.68
C ALA A 130 5.07 -13.60 11.40
N GLN A 131 6.40 -13.75 11.43
CA GLN A 131 7.29 -12.75 12.00
C GLN A 131 7.27 -11.45 11.21
N HIS A 132 7.28 -11.53 9.87
CA HIS A 132 7.22 -10.36 9.02
C HIS A 132 5.90 -9.59 9.19
N ILE A 133 4.76 -10.28 9.25
CA ILE A 133 3.44 -9.66 9.50
C ILE A 133 3.44 -8.94 10.84
N GLN A 134 3.88 -9.62 11.91
CA GLN A 134 3.92 -9.02 13.25
C GLN A 134 4.79 -7.75 13.30
N GLN A 135 5.92 -7.75 12.58
CA GLN A 135 6.81 -6.60 12.53
C GLN A 135 6.22 -5.47 11.68
N ALA A 136 5.69 -5.78 10.49
CA ALA A 136 5.09 -4.78 9.62
C ALA A 136 3.83 -4.16 10.24
N ASP A 137 2.99 -4.91 10.96
CA ASP A 137 1.82 -4.36 11.65
C ASP A 137 2.18 -3.29 12.70
N LYS A 138 3.35 -3.40 13.35
CA LYS A 138 3.84 -2.40 14.31
C LYS A 138 4.38 -1.14 13.62
N VAL A 139 5.01 -1.32 12.47
CA VAL A 139 5.72 -0.26 11.74
C VAL A 139 4.77 0.51 10.83
N TRP A 140 3.82 -0.18 10.19
CA TRP A 140 2.93 0.37 9.17
C TRP A 140 2.25 1.67 9.60
N PRO A 141 1.61 1.78 10.78
CA PRO A 141 0.96 3.02 11.21
C PRO A 141 1.92 4.21 11.40
N GLN A 142 3.23 3.97 11.44
CA GLN A 142 4.27 5.01 11.58
C GLN A 142 4.79 5.50 10.23
N LEU A 143 4.59 4.74 9.14
CA LEU A 143 5.10 5.07 7.81
C LEU A 143 4.09 5.87 6.96
N ILE A 144 2.79 5.66 7.21
CA ILE A 144 1.70 6.28 6.45
C ILE A 144 1.14 7.52 7.18
N LYS A 145 0.52 8.42 6.41
CA LYS A 145 -0.18 9.61 6.93
C LYS A 145 -1.52 9.28 7.59
#